data_AF-A0A6G8IJE2-F1
#
_entry.id   AF-A0A6G8IJE2-F1
#
_cell.length_a   1.000
_cell.length_b   1.000
_cell.length_c   1.000
_cell.angle_alpha   90.00
_cell.angle_beta   90.00
_cell.angle_gamma   90.00
#
_symmetry.space_group_name_H-M   'P 1'
#
loop_
_entity.id
_entity.type
_entity.pdbx_description
1 polymer ?
#
loop_
_entity_poly.entity_id
_entity_poly.type
_entity_poly.pdbx_seq_one_letter_code
_entity_poly.pdbx_strand_id
1 'polypeptide(L)'
;MPKQPRAQELDPNIQNRENARRKTFWEDEARAIVRAEMERTGKSYKHLEALLAGVGVRNSAAAIMNRVNRGNFTFAFFLQLMVAMNCEELDLVRVARRFREVERDA
;
A
#
# COMPACT_ATOMS: atom_id res chain seq x y z
N MET A 1 -9.24 -22.49 49.27
CA MET A 1 -9.30 -22.91 47.85
C MET A 1 -8.95 -21.72 46.97
N PRO A 2 -7.84 -21.74 46.21
CA PRO A 2 -7.54 -20.68 45.26
C PRO A 2 -8.59 -20.72 44.13
N LYS A 3 -9.17 -19.55 43.83
CA LYS A 3 -10.17 -19.38 42.76
C LYS A 3 -9.51 -19.73 41.41
N GLN A 4 -10.16 -20.59 40.62
CA GLN A 4 -9.72 -20.91 39.27
C GLN A 4 -9.58 -19.62 38.42
N PRO A 5 -8.52 -19.49 37.60
CA PRO A 5 -8.38 -18.33 36.73
C PRO A 5 -9.46 -18.38 35.64
N ARG A 6 -10.20 -17.28 35.49
CA ARG A 6 -11.21 -17.11 34.43
C ARG A 6 -10.51 -17.18 33.07
N ALA A 7 -11.10 -17.96 32.16
CA ALA A 7 -10.64 -18.09 30.79
C ALA A 7 -10.59 -16.72 30.07
N GLN A 8 -9.40 -16.38 29.58
CA GLN A 8 -9.14 -15.65 28.32
C GLN A 8 -10.05 -14.45 28.02
N GLU A 9 -9.80 -13.31 28.67
CA GLU A 9 -10.10 -12.01 28.06
C GLU A 9 -8.87 -11.59 27.23
N LEU A 10 -8.98 -11.63 25.91
CA LEU A 10 -7.94 -11.12 25.01
C LEU A 10 -7.81 -9.60 25.19
N ASP A 11 -6.58 -9.11 25.40
CA ASP A 11 -6.28 -7.68 25.57
C ASP A 11 -6.85 -6.88 24.37
N PRO A 12 -7.80 -5.94 24.58
CA PRO A 12 -8.40 -5.11 23.54
C PRO A 12 -7.38 -4.35 22.67
N ASN A 13 -6.16 -4.14 23.18
CA ASN A 13 -5.07 -3.49 22.48
C ASN A 13 -4.50 -4.35 21.34
N ILE A 14 -4.61 -5.68 21.42
CA ILE A 14 -4.16 -6.62 20.37
C ILE A 14 -5.09 -6.54 19.16
N GLN A 15 -6.41 -6.59 19.39
CA GLN A 15 -7.42 -6.51 18.32
C GLN A 15 -7.42 -5.15 17.61
N ASN A 16 -7.18 -4.05 18.33
CA ASN A 16 -7.04 -2.73 17.71
C ASN A 16 -5.78 -2.66 16.80
N ARG A 17 -4.68 -3.30 17.22
CA ARG A 17 -3.46 -3.41 16.40
C ARG A 17 -3.67 -4.28 15.17
N GLU A 18 -4.44 -5.37 15.28
CA GLU A 18 -4.77 -6.23 14.13
C GLU A 18 -5.72 -5.56 13.15
N ASN A 19 -6.73 -4.84 13.65
CA ASN A 19 -7.63 -4.06 12.81
C ASN A 19 -6.90 -2.91 12.11
N ALA A 20 -5.99 -2.22 12.80
CA ALA A 20 -5.11 -1.23 12.20
C ALA A 20 -4.07 -1.83 11.21
N ARG A 21 -3.82 -3.14 11.26
CA ARG A 21 -2.93 -3.86 10.34
C ARG A 21 -3.64 -4.37 9.08
N ARG A 22 -4.97 -4.55 9.13
CA ARG A 22 -5.74 -4.96 7.96
C ARG A 22 -5.87 -3.79 7.01
N LYS A 23 -5.34 -3.95 5.80
CA LYS A 23 -5.50 -2.98 4.73
C LYS A 23 -6.85 -3.14 4.07
N THR A 24 -7.37 -2.03 3.59
CA THR A 24 -8.52 -2.02 2.70
C THR A 24 -8.12 -2.52 1.31
N PHE A 25 -9.12 -2.97 0.54
CA PHE A 25 -8.93 -3.29 -0.88
C PHE A 25 -8.20 -2.17 -1.64
N TRP A 26 -8.59 -0.90 -1.40
CA TRP A 26 -8.04 0.25 -2.09
C TRP A 26 -6.56 0.48 -1.77
N GLU A 27 -6.16 0.30 -0.51
CA GLU A 27 -4.76 0.41 -0.11
C GLU A 27 -3.90 -0.69 -0.75
N ASP A 28 -4.41 -1.91 -0.79
CA ASP A 28 -3.71 -3.02 -1.45
C ASP A 28 -3.66 -2.85 -2.97
N GLU A 29 -4.72 -2.34 -3.60
CA GLU A 29 -4.75 -2.07 -5.05
C GLU A 29 -3.77 -0.95 -5.42
N ALA A 30 -3.78 0.17 -4.68
CA ALA A 30 -2.86 1.28 -4.90
C ALA A 30 -1.39 0.83 -4.80
N ARG A 31 -1.07 0.00 -3.79
CA ARG A 31 0.24 -0.62 -3.65
C ARG A 31 0.57 -1.53 -4.84
N ALA A 32 -0.39 -2.36 -5.26
CA ALA A 32 -0.19 -3.33 -6.34
C ALA A 32 0.07 -2.64 -7.69
N ILE A 33 -0.64 -1.56 -7.99
CA ILE A 33 -0.42 -0.74 -9.19
C ILE A 33 1.01 -0.20 -9.21
N VAL A 34 1.46 0.45 -8.13
CA VAL A 34 2.82 1.00 -8.07
C VAL A 34 3.87 -0.10 -8.24
N ARG A 35 3.70 -1.26 -7.61
CA ARG A 35 4.65 -2.37 -7.71
C ARG A 35 4.69 -2.98 -9.10
N ALA A 36 3.53 -3.20 -9.72
CA ALA A 36 3.45 -3.69 -11.09
C ALA A 36 4.17 -2.73 -12.06
N GLU A 37 4.02 -1.43 -11.85
CA GLU A 37 4.70 -0.42 -12.65
C GLU A 37 6.22 -0.39 -12.42
N MET A 38 6.68 -0.57 -11.18
CA MET A 38 8.10 -0.74 -10.86
C MET A 38 8.69 -1.98 -11.54
N GLU A 39 7.98 -3.10 -11.52
CA GLU A 39 8.39 -4.34 -12.17
C GLU A 39 8.43 -4.18 -13.69
N ARG A 40 7.39 -3.61 -14.29
CA ARG A 40 7.30 -3.31 -15.73
C ARG A 40 8.46 -2.44 -16.22
N THR A 41 8.90 -1.49 -15.39
CA THR A 41 9.96 -0.52 -15.74
C THR A 41 11.35 -0.90 -15.21
N GLY A 42 11.48 -2.04 -14.50
CA GLY A 42 12.74 -2.47 -13.88
C GLY A 42 13.29 -1.52 -12.81
N LYS A 43 12.43 -0.71 -12.17
CA LYS A 43 12.84 0.32 -11.22
C LYS A 43 12.86 -0.21 -9.78
N SER A 44 13.97 0.03 -9.09
CA SER A 44 14.08 -0.21 -7.65
C SER A 44 13.63 1.02 -6.87
N TYR A 45 13.39 0.89 -5.56
CA TYR A 45 13.13 2.06 -4.70
C TYR A 45 14.30 3.06 -4.69
N LYS A 46 15.54 2.59 -4.90
CA LYS A 46 16.71 3.46 -5.05
C LYS A 46 16.68 4.25 -6.36
N HIS A 47 16.19 3.64 -7.44
CA HIS A 47 15.95 4.36 -8.69
C HIS A 47 14.84 5.42 -8.50
N LEU A 48 13.75 5.07 -7.80
CA LEU A 48 12.67 6.02 -7.53
C LEU A 48 13.10 7.20 -6.68
N GLU A 49 13.98 7.01 -5.69
CA GLU A 49 14.55 8.11 -4.91
C GLU A 49 15.22 9.16 -5.81
N ALA A 50 16.05 8.72 -6.77
CA ALA A 50 16.71 9.62 -7.71
C ALA A 50 15.71 10.28 -8.69
N LEU A 51 14.76 9.50 -9.22
CA LEU A 51 13.76 10.01 -10.18
C LEU A 51 12.79 11.01 -9.54
N LEU A 52 12.34 10.72 -8.31
CA LEU A 52 11.46 11.59 -7.54
C LEU A 52 12.14 12.91 -7.19
N ALA A 53 13.45 12.90 -6.91
CA ALA A 53 14.21 14.12 -6.70
C ALA A 53 14.18 15.03 -7.95
N GLY A 54 14.18 14.46 -9.15
CA GLY A 54 14.04 15.18 -10.42
C GLY A 54 12.69 15.88 -10.60
N VAL A 55 11.63 15.41 -9.94
CA VAL A 55 10.29 16.03 -9.92
C VAL A 55 10.01 16.81 -8.63
N GLY A 56 11.06 17.17 -7.87
CA GLY A 56 10.97 18.00 -6.68
C GLY A 56 10.61 17.27 -5.38
N VAL A 57 10.58 15.94 -5.38
CA VAL A 57 10.20 15.12 -4.22
C VAL A 57 11.44 14.47 -3.60
N ARG A 58 11.85 14.94 -2.42
CA ARG A 58 12.99 14.38 -1.70
C ARG A 58 12.52 13.41 -0.62
N ASN A 59 12.55 12.11 -0.93
CA ASN A 59 12.30 11.02 0.02
C ASN A 59 13.37 9.95 -0.16
N SER A 60 13.83 9.35 0.93
CA SER A 60 14.73 8.19 0.85
C SER A 60 14.01 6.97 0.28
N ALA A 61 14.76 6.02 -0.29
CA ALA A 61 14.22 4.74 -0.75
C ALA A 61 13.38 4.02 0.33
N ALA A 62 13.83 4.06 1.59
CA ALA A 62 13.10 3.48 2.72
C ALA A 62 11.77 4.21 2.99
N ALA A 63 11.76 5.55 2.92
CA ALA A 63 10.53 6.33 3.10
C ALA A 63 9.52 6.06 1.97
N ILE A 64 9.99 5.96 0.73
CA ILE A 64 9.15 5.61 -0.44
C ILE A 64 8.58 4.21 -0.25
N MET A 65 9.43 3.21 0.06
CA MET A 65 9.01 1.83 0.30
C MET A 65 7.94 1.75 1.39
N ASN A 66 8.13 2.45 2.51
CA ASN A 66 7.18 2.46 3.61
C ASN A 66 5.84 3.10 3.23
N ARG A 67 5.84 4.17 2.43
CA ARG A 67 4.61 4.79 1.93
C ARG A 67 3.87 3.87 0.97
N VAL A 68 4.57 3.34 -0.04
CA VAL A 68 4.02 2.42 -1.04
C VAL A 68 3.47 1.17 -0.36
N ASN A 69 4.18 0.62 0.63
CA ASN A 69 3.73 -0.55 1.36
C ASN A 69 2.47 -0.30 2.18
N ARG A 70 2.22 0.91 2.70
CA ARG A 70 0.98 1.23 3.42
C ARG A 70 -0.21 1.36 2.48
N GLY A 71 0.00 1.89 1.27
CA GLY A 71 -1.05 1.99 0.24
C GLY A 71 -1.99 3.20 0.39
N ASN A 72 -1.86 4.00 1.47
CA ASN A 72 -2.70 5.17 1.75
C ASN A 72 -1.98 6.51 1.51
N PHE A 73 -1.15 6.58 0.47
CA PHE A 73 -0.46 7.82 0.10
C PHE A 73 -1.40 8.77 -0.66
N THR A 74 -1.04 10.06 -0.71
CA THR A 74 -1.83 11.07 -1.40
C THR A 74 -1.85 10.83 -2.91
N PHE A 75 -2.93 11.24 -3.58
CA PHE A 75 -3.02 11.16 -5.03
C PHE A 75 -1.92 11.97 -5.73
N ALA A 76 -1.51 13.12 -5.15
CA ALA A 76 -0.38 13.89 -5.65
C ALA A 76 0.94 13.07 -5.66
N PHE A 77 1.20 12.31 -4.59
CA PHE A 77 2.37 11.42 -4.54
C PHE A 77 2.26 10.26 -5.54
N PHE A 78 1.05 9.73 -5.75
CA PHE A 78 0.81 8.75 -6.80
C PHE A 78 1.16 9.29 -8.19
N LEU A 79 0.67 10.48 -8.54
CA LEU A 79 1.00 11.11 -9.83
C LEU A 79 2.51 11.34 -9.98
N GLN A 80 3.19 11.78 -8.93
CA GLN A 80 4.64 11.93 -8.92
C GLN A 80 5.36 10.60 -9.19
N LEU A 81 4.89 9.49 -8.60
CA LEU A 81 5.40 8.15 -8.88
C LEU A 81 5.18 7.77 -10.35
N MET A 82 3.96 7.97 -10.88
CA MET A 82 3.63 7.62 -12.27
C MET A 82 4.50 8.40 -13.26
N VAL A 83 4.64 9.72 -13.07
CA VAL A 83 5.49 10.58 -13.91
C VAL A 83 6.95 10.16 -13.79
N ALA A 84 7.46 9.93 -12.58
CA ALA A 84 8.84 9.48 -12.36
C ALA A 84 9.14 8.13 -13.03
N MET A 85 8.13 7.26 -13.17
CA MET A 85 8.25 5.96 -13.82
C MET A 85 7.95 5.98 -15.32
N ASN A 86 7.50 7.11 -15.87
CA ASN A 86 7.00 7.24 -17.24
C ASN A 86 5.83 6.28 -17.51
N CYS A 87 4.89 6.22 -16.57
CA CYS A 87 3.61 5.53 -16.73
C CYS A 87 2.68 6.40 -17.58
N GLU A 88 2.21 5.86 -18.69
CA GLU A 88 1.40 6.59 -19.68
C GLU A 88 -0.11 6.42 -19.44
N GLU A 89 -0.53 5.27 -18.91
CA GLU A 89 -1.94 4.93 -18.71
C GLU A 89 -2.17 4.09 -17.46
N LEU A 90 -3.37 4.20 -16.90
CA LEU A 90 -3.83 3.41 -15.77
C LEU A 90 -5.09 2.62 -16.16
N ASP A 91 -5.01 1.29 -16.08
CA ASP A 91 -6.14 0.42 -16.35
C ASP A 91 -7.09 0.31 -15.14
N LEU A 92 -8.14 1.14 -15.15
CA LEU A 92 -9.20 1.11 -14.15
C LEU A 92 -10.21 -0.04 -14.37
N VAL A 93 -10.27 -0.62 -15.57
CA VAL A 93 -11.14 -1.78 -15.84
C VAL A 93 -10.67 -2.97 -15.01
N ARG A 94 -9.35 -3.18 -14.95
CA ARG A 94 -8.74 -4.19 -14.08
C ARG A 94 -9.05 -3.95 -12.60
N VAL A 95 -8.92 -2.71 -12.12
CA VAL A 95 -9.23 -2.35 -10.72
C VAL A 95 -10.70 -2.67 -10.40
N ALA A 96 -11.62 -2.22 -11.25
CA ALA A 96 -13.05 -2.44 -11.06
C ALA A 96 -13.42 -3.94 -11.12
N ARG A 97 -12.71 -4.74 -11.93
CA ARG A 97 -12.91 -6.19 -11.98
C ARG A 97 -12.50 -6.86 -10.67
N ARG A 98 -11.30 -6.55 -10.16
CA ARG A 98 -10.80 -7.09 -8.89
C ARG A 98 -11.69 -6.70 -7.72
N PHE A 99 -12.20 -5.47 -7.71
CA PHE A 99 -13.12 -5.03 -6.67
C PHE A 99 -14.39 -5.88 -6.64
N ARG A 100 -15.00 -6.13 -7.81
CA ARG A 100 -16.19 -6.97 -7.93
C ARG A 100 -15.94 -8.44 -7.57
N GLU A 101 -14.73 -8.95 -7.80
CA GLU A 101 -14.36 -10.31 -7.37
C GLU A 101 -14.33 -10.38 -5.84
N VAL A 102 -13.67 -9.42 -5.19
CA VAL A 102 -13.58 -9.37 -3.72
C VAL A 102 -14.94 -9.15 -3.06
N GLU A 103 -15.81 -8.29 -3.61
CA GLU A 103 -17.17 -8.08 -3.07
C GLU A 103 -18.08 -9.31 -3.20
N ARG A 104 -17.84 -10.19 -4.18
CA ARG A 104 -18.64 -11.42 -4.33
C ARG A 104 -18.27 -12.49 -3.31
N ASP A 105 -17.03 -12.47 -2.85
CA ASP A 105 -16.44 -13.47 -1.94
C ASP A 105 -16.50 -13.05 -0.46
N ALA A 106 -17.02 -11.84 -0.17
CA ALA A 106 -17.16 -11.25 1.16
C ALA A 106 -18.56 -11.41 1.74
#